data_AF-A0A0Q8W632-F1
#
_entry.id   AF-A0A0Q8W632-F1
#
_cell.length_a   1.000
_cell.length_b   1.000
_cell.length_c   1.000
_cell.angle_alpha   90.00
_cell.angle_beta   90.00
_cell.angle_gamma   90.00
#
_symmetry.space_group_name_H-M   'P 1'
#
loop_
_entity.id
_entity.type
_entity.pdbx_description
1 polymer ?
#
loop_
_entity_poly.entity_id
_entity_poly.type
_entity_poly.pdbx_seq_one_letter_code
_entity_poly.pdbx_strand_id
1 'polypeptide(L)'
;MTERKMRLTRDGQAAPVRGEVRSTGRDRALSWSDFRTAVRYDPANQLLVAVPAISAKRAEHSWLGKAVAPHTRIGAGEMYRREYERGAVYWSERTGAHEVHGPIAEHWHGVGAETSFLGFPTTDEQALAASEHGGRMAGGFAHFEGGSIYWTPAHGPAIVYGMVRDIWALLGWERSALGLPMNDVDLVADTGVLRGIFEHGTVEWSSSTGPVVVLSPSADRPSSAGALDPAIEDTLDRLQPDFAPGS
;
A
#
# COMPACT_ATOMS: atom_id res chain seq x y z
N MET A 1 5.01 -34.40 -83.53
CA MET A 1 4.88 -33.28 -84.49
C MET A 1 3.96 -32.28 -83.81
N THR A 2 4.37 -31.16 -83.22
CA THR A 2 5.54 -30.32 -83.43
C THR A 2 5.79 -29.49 -82.16
N GLU A 3 7.06 -29.25 -81.88
CA GLU A 3 7.61 -28.38 -80.84
C GLU A 3 7.06 -26.95 -80.88
N ARG A 4 7.09 -26.24 -79.74
CA ARG A 4 7.62 -24.88 -79.72
C ARG A 4 8.29 -24.56 -78.39
N LYS A 5 9.62 -24.64 -78.43
CA LYS A 5 10.55 -23.95 -77.52
C LYS A 5 10.36 -22.44 -77.65
N MET A 6 10.39 -21.73 -76.53
CA MET A 6 11.10 -20.45 -76.46
C MET A 6 11.84 -20.39 -75.12
N ARG A 7 13.16 -20.46 -75.22
CA ARG A 7 14.13 -20.26 -74.15
C ARG A 7 14.66 -18.85 -74.36
N LEU A 8 14.60 -17.99 -73.34
CA LEU A 8 15.46 -16.83 -73.25
C LEU A 8 16.11 -16.84 -71.87
N THR A 9 17.38 -17.24 -71.86
CA THR A 9 18.30 -17.14 -70.74
C THR A 9 18.82 -15.71 -70.64
N ARG A 10 18.86 -15.16 -69.42
CA ARG A 10 19.96 -14.27 -69.02
C ARG A 10 20.25 -14.45 -67.53
N ASP A 11 21.55 -14.50 -67.26
CA ASP A 11 22.22 -14.97 -66.06
C ASP A 11 21.99 -14.09 -64.82
N GLY A 12 22.23 -14.68 -63.64
CA GLY A 12 22.74 -13.90 -62.51
C GLY A 12 22.17 -14.26 -61.14
N GLN A 13 23.00 -14.97 -60.39
CA GLN A 13 23.02 -15.09 -58.92
C GLN A 13 22.11 -16.10 -58.22
N ALA A 14 22.80 -17.01 -57.53
CA ALA A 14 22.33 -18.09 -56.70
C ALA A 14 21.59 -17.62 -55.45
N ALA A 15 20.48 -18.31 -55.14
CA ALA A 15 19.80 -18.25 -53.85
C ALA A 15 20.58 -19.08 -52.81
N PRO A 16 20.76 -18.59 -51.56
CA PRO A 16 21.35 -19.41 -50.53
C PRO A 16 20.35 -20.47 -50.03
N VAL A 17 20.92 -21.67 -49.93
CA VAL A 17 20.42 -22.93 -49.38
C VAL A 17 19.54 -22.74 -48.14
N ARG A 18 18.28 -23.23 -48.19
CA ARG A 18 17.45 -23.48 -47.01
C ARG A 18 18.13 -24.56 -46.17
N GLY A 19 18.75 -24.16 -45.06
CA GLY A 19 19.11 -25.09 -44.00
C GLY A 19 17.85 -25.68 -43.39
N GLU A 20 17.74 -27.00 -43.43
CA GLU A 20 16.77 -27.77 -42.65
C GLU A 20 17.00 -27.52 -41.16
N VAL A 21 16.14 -26.72 -40.54
CA VAL A 21 16.04 -26.70 -39.07
C VAL A 21 15.31 -27.98 -38.68
N ARG A 22 16.07 -29.01 -38.31
CA ARG A 22 15.55 -30.19 -37.60
C ARG A 22 14.96 -29.71 -36.27
N SER A 23 13.64 -29.67 -36.17
CA SER A 23 12.92 -29.48 -34.91
C SER A 23 13.17 -30.68 -34.00
N THR A 24 14.07 -30.51 -33.04
CA THR A 24 14.26 -31.46 -31.92
C THR A 24 13.73 -30.86 -30.62
N GLY A 25 12.55 -30.25 -30.69
CA GLY A 25 11.72 -29.99 -29.51
C GLY A 25 10.77 -31.16 -29.34
N ARG A 26 11.05 -32.09 -28.41
CA ARG A 26 10.04 -33.06 -27.98
C ARG A 26 8.92 -32.27 -27.32
N ASP A 27 7.83 -32.10 -28.06
CA ASP A 27 6.55 -31.61 -27.54
C ASP A 27 5.97 -32.71 -26.64
N ARG A 28 6.50 -32.82 -25.41
CA ARG A 28 6.01 -33.79 -24.44
C ARG A 28 4.82 -33.17 -23.74
N ALA A 29 3.63 -33.64 -24.08
CA ALA A 29 2.42 -33.36 -23.31
C ALA A 29 2.66 -33.64 -21.82
N LEU A 30 2.48 -32.63 -20.98
CA LEU A 30 2.59 -32.76 -19.53
C LEU A 30 1.56 -33.79 -19.04
N SER A 31 2.02 -34.86 -18.39
CA SER A 31 1.12 -35.88 -17.88
C SER A 31 0.43 -35.42 -16.59
N TRP A 32 -0.69 -36.06 -16.24
CA TRP A 32 -1.31 -35.89 -14.92
C TRP A 32 -0.36 -36.20 -13.75
N SER A 33 0.65 -37.05 -13.96
CA SER A 33 1.70 -37.32 -12.96
C SER A 33 2.71 -36.18 -12.87
N ASP A 34 3.09 -35.57 -14.00
CA ASP A 34 3.93 -34.38 -14.05
C ASP A 34 3.20 -33.21 -13.37
N PHE A 35 1.89 -33.07 -13.60
CA PHE A 35 1.02 -32.11 -12.92
C PHE A 35 0.92 -32.35 -11.41
N ARG A 36 0.71 -33.59 -10.94
CA ARG A 36 0.65 -33.89 -9.49
C ARG A 36 2.00 -33.79 -8.79
N THR A 37 3.10 -33.97 -9.52
CA THR A 37 4.46 -33.77 -8.99
C THR A 37 4.78 -32.27 -8.89
N ALA A 38 4.32 -31.47 -9.86
CA ALA A 38 4.45 -30.02 -9.85
C ALA A 38 3.51 -29.34 -8.83
N VAL A 39 2.30 -29.88 -8.66
CA VAL A 39 1.33 -29.46 -7.65
C VAL A 39 1.43 -30.42 -6.46
N ARG A 40 2.56 -30.35 -5.73
CA ARG A 40 2.52 -30.83 -4.34
C ARG A 40 1.55 -29.91 -3.60
N TYR A 41 0.54 -30.49 -2.97
CA TYR A 41 -0.31 -29.77 -2.03
C TYR A 41 0.59 -29.23 -0.91
N ASP A 42 0.89 -27.93 -0.99
CA ASP A 42 1.57 -27.17 0.05
C ASP A 42 0.47 -26.58 0.94
N PRO A 43 0.23 -27.10 2.16
CA PRO A 43 -0.77 -26.55 3.06
C PRO A 43 -0.46 -25.11 3.47
N ALA A 44 0.80 -24.65 3.33
CA ALA A 44 1.16 -23.24 3.51
C ALA A 44 0.82 -22.37 2.28
N ASN A 45 0.47 -22.99 1.15
CA ASN A 45 0.00 -22.29 -0.04
C ASN A 45 -1.50 -22.01 0.06
N GLN A 46 -1.82 -20.83 0.55
CA GLN A 46 -3.19 -20.36 0.77
C GLN A 46 -3.85 -19.76 -0.48
N LEU A 47 -3.33 -20.00 -1.70
CA LEU A 47 -3.93 -19.52 -2.95
C LEU A 47 -5.43 -19.85 -3.09
N LEU A 48 -5.87 -20.99 -2.59
CA LEU A 48 -7.28 -21.40 -2.65
C LEU A 48 -8.21 -20.51 -1.81
N VAL A 49 -7.67 -19.80 -0.82
CA VAL A 49 -8.40 -18.82 0.00
C VAL A 49 -8.14 -17.40 -0.51
N ALA A 50 -6.88 -17.09 -0.82
CA ALA A 50 -6.44 -15.78 -1.26
C ALA A 50 -7.11 -15.34 -2.57
N VAL A 51 -7.12 -16.22 -3.59
CA VAL A 51 -7.61 -15.86 -4.93
C VAL A 51 -9.09 -15.48 -4.92
N PRO A 52 -10.00 -16.26 -4.28
CA PRO A 52 -11.39 -15.83 -4.13
C PRO A 52 -11.55 -14.52 -3.35
N ALA A 53 -10.81 -14.33 -2.25
CA ALA A 53 -10.88 -13.10 -1.45
C ALA A 53 -10.42 -11.86 -2.23
N ILE A 54 -9.28 -11.96 -2.91
CA ILE A 54 -8.76 -10.92 -3.81
C ILE A 54 -9.77 -10.60 -4.92
N SER A 55 -10.38 -11.63 -5.50
CA SER A 55 -11.36 -11.46 -6.58
C SER A 55 -12.65 -10.80 -6.10
N ALA A 56 -13.12 -11.16 -4.89
CA ALA A 56 -14.28 -10.54 -4.25
C ALA A 56 -14.02 -9.06 -3.95
N LYS A 57 -12.87 -8.73 -3.34
CA LYS A 57 -12.48 -7.35 -3.09
C LYS A 57 -12.38 -6.53 -4.38
N ARG A 58 -11.78 -7.07 -5.44
CA ARG A 58 -11.77 -6.40 -6.75
C ARG A 58 -13.18 -6.23 -7.34
N ALA A 59 -14.13 -7.09 -7.03
CA ALA A 59 -15.52 -6.94 -7.51
C ALA A 59 -16.21 -5.73 -6.83
N GLU A 60 -15.90 -5.47 -5.57
CA GLU A 60 -16.33 -4.27 -4.83
C GLU A 60 -15.69 -2.99 -5.42
N HIS A 61 -14.42 -3.08 -5.86
CA HIS A 61 -13.64 -1.95 -6.41
C HIS A 61 -13.42 -2.09 -7.93
N SER A 62 -14.51 -2.11 -8.71
CA SER A 62 -14.42 -2.37 -10.16
C SER A 62 -13.57 -1.35 -10.95
N TRP A 63 -13.39 -0.15 -10.39
CA TRP A 63 -12.60 0.95 -10.97
C TRP A 63 -11.10 0.65 -11.01
N LEU A 64 -10.60 -0.32 -10.22
CA LEU A 64 -9.22 -0.81 -10.27
C LEU A 64 -8.82 -1.31 -11.67
N GLY A 65 -9.80 -1.70 -12.49
CA GLY A 65 -9.60 -2.07 -13.89
C GLY A 65 -9.30 -3.55 -14.08
N LYS A 66 -8.55 -3.86 -15.13
CA LYS A 66 -8.13 -5.22 -15.48
C LYS A 66 -6.88 -5.62 -14.70
N ALA A 67 -6.71 -6.91 -14.50
CA ALA A 67 -5.48 -7.44 -13.92
C ALA A 67 -4.33 -7.24 -14.92
N VAL A 68 -3.20 -6.71 -14.45
CA VAL A 68 -2.00 -6.49 -15.26
C VAL A 68 -0.93 -7.57 -15.04
N ALA A 69 -1.06 -8.33 -13.96
CA ALA A 69 -0.20 -9.46 -13.63
C ALA A 69 -1.00 -10.66 -13.06
N PRO A 70 -0.41 -11.87 -13.07
CA PRO A 70 -0.91 -13.01 -12.29
C PRO A 70 -0.92 -12.72 -10.78
N HIS A 71 -1.55 -13.60 -10.00
CA HIS A 71 -1.42 -13.54 -8.54
C HIS A 71 0.04 -13.83 -8.14
N THR A 72 0.58 -13.02 -7.25
CA THR A 72 1.94 -13.14 -6.74
C THR A 72 1.89 -13.57 -5.29
N ARG A 73 2.60 -14.65 -4.96
CA ARG A 73 2.89 -15.06 -3.58
C ARG A 73 4.12 -14.27 -3.11
N ILE A 74 4.01 -13.58 -1.98
CA ILE A 74 5.08 -12.79 -1.38
C ILE A 74 5.58 -13.51 -0.10
N GLY A 75 6.89 -13.45 0.13
CA GLY A 75 7.55 -14.15 1.23
C GLY A 75 7.35 -15.67 1.15
N ALA A 76 7.24 -16.33 2.30
CA ALA A 76 6.93 -17.75 2.37
C ALA A 76 5.41 -18.05 2.21
N GLY A 77 4.63 -17.15 1.58
CA GLY A 77 3.17 -17.23 1.51
C GLY A 77 2.44 -16.47 2.60
N GLU A 78 3.11 -15.50 3.22
CA GLU A 78 2.54 -14.61 4.23
C GLU A 78 1.55 -13.61 3.60
N MET A 79 1.73 -13.32 2.31
CA MET A 79 0.92 -12.37 1.57
C MET A 79 0.72 -12.82 0.12
N TYR A 80 -0.45 -12.54 -0.43
CA TYR A 80 -0.79 -12.73 -1.82
C TYR A 80 -1.27 -11.41 -2.40
N ARG A 81 -0.72 -11.02 -3.54
CA ARG A 81 -1.08 -9.79 -4.25
C ARG A 81 -1.67 -10.10 -5.61
N ARG A 82 -2.58 -9.25 -6.07
CA ARG A 82 -2.85 -9.09 -7.49
C ARG A 82 -2.86 -7.62 -7.91
N GLU A 83 -2.12 -7.33 -8.97
CA GLU A 83 -2.04 -6.00 -9.55
C GLU A 83 -3.11 -5.78 -10.62
N TYR A 84 -3.66 -4.58 -10.61
CA TYR A 84 -4.64 -4.07 -11.55
C TYR A 84 -4.18 -2.73 -12.13
N GLU A 85 -4.83 -2.27 -13.19
CA GLU A 85 -4.46 -1.04 -13.92
C GLU A 85 -4.37 0.20 -13.02
N ARG A 86 -5.13 0.28 -11.92
CA ARG A 86 -5.19 1.44 -11.03
C ARG A 86 -4.88 1.15 -9.56
N GLY A 87 -4.25 0.03 -9.25
CA GLY A 87 -3.93 -0.34 -7.87
C GLY A 87 -3.72 -1.84 -7.71
N ALA A 88 -3.61 -2.31 -6.47
CA ALA A 88 -3.45 -3.72 -6.20
C ALA A 88 -4.31 -4.15 -5.01
N VAL A 89 -4.71 -5.42 -5.02
CA VAL A 89 -5.38 -6.05 -3.87
C VAL A 89 -4.38 -7.00 -3.21
N TYR A 90 -4.24 -6.86 -1.90
CA TYR A 90 -3.36 -7.60 -1.02
C TYR A 90 -4.21 -8.48 -0.12
N TRP A 91 -3.81 -9.72 0.11
CA TRP A 91 -4.47 -10.64 1.02
C TRP A 91 -3.47 -11.37 1.90
N SER A 92 -3.72 -11.36 3.21
CA SER A 92 -3.09 -12.26 4.17
C SER A 92 -4.16 -12.94 5.02
N GLU A 93 -3.80 -14.03 5.70
CA GLU A 93 -4.69 -14.66 6.69
C GLU A 93 -5.04 -13.71 7.83
N ARG A 94 -4.11 -12.83 8.22
CA ARG A 94 -4.26 -11.94 9.38
C ARG A 94 -5.11 -10.71 9.10
N THR A 95 -4.99 -10.13 7.91
CA THR A 95 -5.68 -8.88 7.57
C THR A 95 -6.87 -9.07 6.64
N GLY A 96 -6.92 -10.16 5.87
CA GLY A 96 -7.90 -10.31 4.80
C GLY A 96 -7.51 -9.51 3.56
N ALA A 97 -8.47 -9.33 2.65
CA ALA A 97 -8.22 -8.68 1.36
C ALA A 97 -8.44 -7.18 1.43
N HIS A 98 -7.42 -6.40 1.07
CA HIS A 98 -7.46 -4.94 1.05
C HIS A 98 -6.85 -4.37 -0.23
N GLU A 99 -7.49 -3.36 -0.80
CA GLU A 99 -6.94 -2.63 -1.93
C GLU A 99 -6.12 -1.42 -1.48
N VAL A 100 -5.01 -1.18 -2.19
CA VAL A 100 -4.17 0.01 -2.03
C VAL A 100 -3.88 0.56 -3.41
N HIS A 101 -4.01 1.88 -3.58
CA HIS A 101 -3.82 2.54 -4.87
C HIS A 101 -3.19 3.93 -4.75
N GLY A 102 -2.96 4.54 -5.91
CA GLY A 102 -2.60 5.96 -6.03
C GLY A 102 -1.37 6.38 -5.20
N PRO A 103 -1.35 7.63 -4.71
CA PRO A 103 -0.23 8.17 -3.94
C PRO A 103 0.08 7.40 -2.65
N ILE A 104 -0.93 6.78 -2.02
CA ILE A 104 -0.73 5.96 -0.82
C ILE A 104 0.06 4.69 -1.17
N ALA A 105 -0.33 3.99 -2.25
CA ALA A 105 0.41 2.83 -2.73
C ALA A 105 1.85 3.21 -3.12
N GLU A 106 2.03 4.33 -3.83
CA GLU A 106 3.36 4.82 -4.24
C GLU A 106 4.26 5.09 -3.03
N HIS A 107 3.75 5.76 -2.00
CA HIS A 107 4.52 6.05 -0.79
C HIS A 107 4.83 4.79 0.03
N TRP A 108 3.85 3.90 0.21
CA TRP A 108 4.06 2.62 0.87
C TRP A 108 5.10 1.76 0.15
N HIS A 109 5.05 1.71 -1.18
CA HIS A 109 6.08 1.04 -1.99
C HIS A 109 7.46 1.70 -1.86
N GLY A 110 7.51 3.02 -1.77
CA GLY A 110 8.74 3.78 -1.57
C GLY A 110 9.49 3.42 -0.29
N VAL A 111 8.77 3.04 0.78
CA VAL A 111 9.37 2.63 2.07
C VAL A 111 9.58 1.11 2.21
N GLY A 112 9.35 0.34 1.15
CA GLY A 112 9.56 -1.12 1.14
C GLY A 112 8.30 -1.97 1.30
N ALA A 113 7.13 -1.36 1.21
CA ALA A 113 5.82 -2.01 1.20
C ALA A 113 5.63 -3.00 2.35
N GLU A 114 5.26 -4.24 2.05
CA GLU A 114 4.99 -5.28 3.03
C GLU A 114 6.21 -5.72 3.85
N THR A 115 7.42 -5.38 3.40
CA THR A 115 8.67 -5.64 4.13
C THR A 115 9.08 -4.49 5.06
N SER A 116 8.39 -3.35 4.97
CA SER A 116 8.61 -2.20 5.83
C SER A 116 7.97 -2.39 7.21
N PHE A 117 8.26 -1.47 8.13
CA PHE A 117 7.63 -1.45 9.45
C PHE A 117 6.10 -1.26 9.40
N LEU A 118 5.54 -0.78 8.28
CA LEU A 118 4.09 -0.66 8.11
C LEU A 118 3.42 -2.02 7.95
N GLY A 119 4.12 -3.02 7.38
CA GLY A 119 3.55 -4.33 7.13
C GLY A 119 2.37 -4.28 6.15
N PHE A 120 1.36 -5.10 6.40
CA PHE A 120 0.26 -5.30 5.46
C PHE A 120 -0.86 -4.26 5.63
N PRO A 121 -1.63 -3.96 4.57
CA PRO A 121 -2.83 -3.14 4.72
C PRO A 121 -3.89 -3.86 5.58
N THR A 122 -4.58 -3.09 6.40
CA THR A 122 -5.69 -3.52 7.30
C THR A 122 -7.03 -2.88 6.94
N THR A 123 -7.02 -1.92 6.03
CA THR A 123 -8.21 -1.34 5.41
C THR A 123 -7.99 -1.16 3.92
N ASP A 124 -9.09 -1.05 3.17
CA ASP A 124 -9.04 -0.40 1.87
C ASP A 124 -8.68 1.09 2.04
N GLU A 125 -8.31 1.76 0.96
CA GLU A 125 -8.19 3.22 0.97
C GLU A 125 -9.57 3.87 1.15
N GLN A 126 -9.67 4.76 2.13
CA GLN A 126 -10.88 5.49 2.51
C GLN A 126 -10.73 6.96 2.17
N ALA A 127 -11.78 7.56 1.61
CA ALA A 127 -11.82 9.00 1.41
C ALA A 127 -11.94 9.73 2.75
N LEU A 128 -11.18 10.81 2.91
CA LEU A 128 -11.40 11.78 3.98
C LEU A 128 -12.79 12.40 3.77
N ALA A 129 -13.57 12.58 4.85
CA ALA A 129 -14.86 13.22 4.74
C ALA A 129 -14.68 14.68 4.25
N ALA A 130 -15.42 15.06 3.21
CA ALA A 130 -15.30 16.38 2.58
C ALA A 130 -15.70 17.57 3.49
N SER A 131 -16.18 17.32 4.71
CA SER A 131 -16.99 18.28 5.45
C SER A 131 -16.24 19.43 6.13
N GLU A 132 -14.90 19.47 6.16
CA GLU A 132 -14.18 20.58 6.81
C GLU A 132 -13.14 21.30 5.94
N HIS A 133 -12.70 20.71 4.83
CA HIS A 133 -11.56 21.23 4.04
C HIS A 133 -11.89 21.67 2.60
N GLY A 134 -13.17 21.83 2.25
CA GLY A 134 -13.60 22.67 1.11
C GLY A 134 -12.93 22.44 -0.25
N GLY A 135 -12.54 21.20 -0.58
CA GLY A 135 -11.76 20.90 -1.79
C GLY A 135 -12.34 19.75 -2.63
N ARG A 136 -12.29 19.91 -3.96
CA ARG A 136 -12.85 18.99 -4.99
C ARG A 136 -12.21 17.60 -5.09
N MET A 137 -11.15 17.33 -4.33
CA MET A 137 -10.62 16.00 -4.08
C MET A 137 -10.40 15.91 -2.57
N ALA A 138 -11.29 15.21 -1.87
CA ALA A 138 -10.98 14.85 -0.51
C ALA A 138 -9.82 13.86 -0.57
N GLY A 139 -8.77 14.10 0.21
CA GLY A 139 -7.65 13.19 0.32
C GLY A 139 -8.08 11.78 0.76
N GLY A 140 -7.14 10.88 0.88
CA GLY A 140 -7.39 9.50 1.27
C GLY A 140 -6.59 9.10 2.49
N PHE A 141 -6.94 7.98 3.10
CA PHE A 141 -6.09 7.30 4.05
C PHE A 141 -6.26 5.79 3.96
N ALA A 142 -5.21 5.06 4.31
CA ALA A 142 -5.27 3.62 4.53
C ALA A 142 -4.52 3.28 5.82
N HIS A 143 -5.05 2.30 6.56
CA HIS A 143 -4.37 1.77 7.72
C HIS A 143 -3.57 0.53 7.35
N PHE A 144 -2.41 0.41 7.98
CA PHE A 144 -1.49 -0.71 7.89
C PHE A 144 -1.25 -1.23 9.29
N GLU A 145 -0.64 -2.41 9.40
CA GLU A 145 -0.41 -3.06 10.70
C GLU A 145 0.46 -2.22 11.64
N GLY A 146 1.49 -1.57 11.09
CA GLY A 146 2.42 -0.75 11.85
C GLY A 146 2.15 0.75 11.82
N GLY A 147 1.09 1.20 11.14
CA GLY A 147 0.86 2.64 10.99
C GLY A 147 -0.28 3.00 10.05
N SER A 148 -0.28 4.23 9.57
CA SER A 148 -1.30 4.74 8.65
C SER A 148 -0.67 5.70 7.68
N ILE A 149 -1.15 5.68 6.44
CA ILE A 149 -0.75 6.67 5.45
C ILE A 149 -1.96 7.52 5.15
N TYR A 150 -1.81 8.82 5.32
CA TYR A 150 -2.78 9.82 4.90
C TYR A 150 -2.22 10.53 3.69
N TRP A 151 -3.06 10.89 2.73
CA TRP A 151 -2.67 11.66 1.56
C TRP A 151 -3.64 12.80 1.34
N THR A 152 -3.11 13.98 1.05
CA THR A 152 -3.89 15.11 0.54
C THR A 152 -3.21 15.75 -0.66
N PRO A 153 -3.95 16.44 -1.53
CA PRO A 153 -3.33 17.27 -2.57
C PRO A 153 -2.45 18.40 -2.04
N ALA A 154 -2.70 18.87 -0.81
CA ALA A 154 -1.98 19.99 -0.20
C ALA A 154 -0.62 19.57 0.36
N HIS A 155 -0.55 18.43 1.05
CA HIS A 155 0.65 18.00 1.78
C HIS A 155 1.35 16.79 1.17
N GLY A 156 0.68 16.06 0.27
CA GLY A 156 1.16 14.76 -0.22
C GLY A 156 0.89 13.63 0.78
N PRO A 157 1.53 12.46 0.59
CA PRO A 157 1.37 11.31 1.47
C PRO A 157 2.25 11.47 2.73
N ALA A 158 1.71 11.06 3.87
CA ALA A 158 2.36 11.16 5.18
C ALA A 158 2.09 9.89 6.00
N ILE A 159 3.16 9.25 6.48
CA ILE A 159 3.13 8.08 7.35
C ILE A 159 3.04 8.53 8.80
N VAL A 160 1.98 8.12 9.50
CA VAL A 160 1.84 8.27 10.95
C VAL A 160 1.94 6.90 11.60
N TYR A 161 2.87 6.71 12.54
CA TYR A 161 3.10 5.43 13.20
C TYR A 161 3.48 5.59 14.68
N GLY A 162 3.57 4.45 15.37
CA GLY A 162 3.98 4.38 16.78
C GLY A 162 3.07 5.19 17.71
N MET A 163 3.64 5.65 18.83
CA MET A 163 2.90 6.40 19.84
C MET A 163 2.34 7.72 19.32
N VAL A 164 2.98 8.37 18.35
CA VAL A 164 2.44 9.58 17.73
C VAL A 164 1.10 9.29 17.06
N ARG A 165 0.99 8.17 16.31
CA ARG A 165 -0.28 7.74 15.72
C ARG A 165 -1.33 7.45 16.79
N ASP A 166 -0.95 6.74 17.84
CA ASP A 166 -1.91 6.31 18.86
C ASP A 166 -2.42 7.49 19.69
N ILE A 167 -1.57 8.45 20.01
CA ILE A 167 -1.97 9.73 20.63
C ILE A 167 -2.92 10.49 19.70
N TRP A 168 -2.56 10.67 18.43
CA TRP A 168 -3.41 11.37 17.47
C TRP A 168 -4.76 10.67 17.25
N ALA A 169 -4.77 9.33 17.26
CA ALA A 169 -5.98 8.52 17.21
C ALA A 169 -6.90 8.79 18.42
N LEU A 170 -6.34 8.82 19.63
CA LEU A 170 -7.07 9.13 20.85
C LEU A 170 -7.65 10.55 20.84
N LEU A 171 -6.96 11.49 20.18
CA LEU A 171 -7.42 12.87 20.00
C LEU A 171 -8.51 13.03 18.94
N GLY A 172 -8.88 11.96 18.22
CA GLY A 172 -9.93 11.98 17.21
C GLY A 172 -9.44 12.01 15.76
N TRP A 173 -8.19 11.62 15.50
CA TRP A 173 -7.59 11.53 14.17
C TRP A 173 -7.64 12.87 13.41
N GLU A 174 -7.97 12.85 12.12
CA GLU A 174 -8.09 14.02 11.26
C GLU A 174 -9.14 15.04 11.73
N ARG A 175 -10.04 14.65 12.63
CA ARG A 175 -11.06 15.54 13.22
C ARG A 175 -10.60 16.21 14.51
N SER A 176 -9.39 15.90 14.98
CA SER A 176 -8.79 16.53 16.15
C SER A 176 -8.39 17.97 15.86
N ALA A 177 -8.11 18.73 16.92
CA ALA A 177 -7.58 20.09 16.80
C ALA A 177 -6.21 20.19 16.10
N LEU A 178 -5.50 19.06 15.92
CA LEU A 178 -4.23 18.99 15.18
C LEU A 178 -4.43 19.02 13.67
N GLY A 179 -5.56 18.53 13.16
CA GLY A 179 -5.82 18.37 11.73
C GLY A 179 -5.07 17.18 11.11
N LEU A 180 -4.75 17.28 9.82
CA LEU A 180 -4.10 16.23 9.04
C LEU A 180 -2.56 16.26 9.19
N PRO A 181 -1.88 15.11 9.04
CA PRO A 181 -0.42 15.06 9.02
C PRO A 181 0.13 15.73 7.76
N MET A 182 1.25 16.43 7.89
CA MET A 182 1.90 17.17 6.80
C MET A 182 3.12 16.44 6.23
N ASN A 183 3.73 15.55 7.01
CA ASN A 183 4.91 14.76 6.63
C ASN A 183 4.92 13.43 7.41
N ASP A 184 5.83 12.55 7.02
CA ASP A 184 6.10 11.33 7.78
C ASP A 184 6.53 11.66 9.21
N VAL A 185 6.10 10.83 10.16
CA VAL A 185 6.58 10.90 11.55
C VAL A 185 8.08 10.60 11.58
N ASP A 186 8.86 11.55 12.08
CA ASP A 186 10.31 11.44 12.13
C ASP A 186 10.74 10.82 13.47
N LEU A 187 11.66 9.85 13.42
CA LEU A 187 12.40 9.39 14.59
C LEU A 187 13.70 10.20 14.70
N VAL A 188 13.78 11.07 15.70
CA VAL A 188 14.98 11.86 16.00
C VAL A 188 16.00 10.93 16.68
N ALA A 189 16.93 10.39 15.89
CA ALA A 189 17.83 9.31 16.30
C ALA A 189 18.62 9.59 17.59
N ASP A 190 19.05 10.84 17.81
CA ASP A 190 19.86 11.22 18.97
C ASP A 190 19.07 11.26 20.28
N THR A 191 17.76 11.50 20.21
CA THR A 191 16.88 11.66 21.38
C THR A 191 15.88 10.51 21.54
N GLY A 192 15.68 9.70 20.50
CA GLY A 192 14.63 8.68 20.44
C GLY A 192 13.22 9.27 20.40
N VAL A 193 13.09 10.57 20.13
CA VAL A 193 11.78 11.26 20.05
C VAL A 193 11.13 10.92 18.72
N LEU A 194 9.91 10.41 18.76
CA LEU A 194 9.01 10.36 17.62
C LEU A 194 8.29 11.70 17.50
N ARG A 195 8.30 12.30 16.31
CA ARG A 195 7.72 13.63 16.07
C ARG A 195 6.83 13.61 14.84
N GLY A 196 5.55 13.92 15.03
CA GLY A 196 4.60 14.19 13.94
C GLY A 196 4.26 15.67 13.83
N ILE A 197 4.23 16.19 12.61
CA ILE A 197 3.81 17.56 12.30
C ILE A 197 2.45 17.49 11.61
N PHE A 198 1.50 18.24 12.16
CA PHE A 198 0.12 18.32 11.70
C PHE A 198 -0.22 19.78 11.34
N GLU A 199 -1.28 19.97 10.57
CA GLU A 199 -1.71 21.29 10.08
C GLU A 199 -1.79 22.38 11.16
N HIS A 200 -2.15 22.00 12.38
CA HIS A 200 -2.39 22.92 13.48
C HIS A 200 -1.59 22.59 14.73
N GLY A 201 -0.52 21.81 14.61
CA GLY A 201 0.32 21.50 15.76
C GLY A 201 1.31 20.37 15.57
N THR A 202 1.89 19.92 16.67
CA THR A 202 2.86 18.84 16.71
C THR A 202 2.55 17.86 17.83
N VAL A 203 2.86 16.59 17.58
CA VAL A 203 2.88 15.55 18.61
C VAL A 203 4.30 15.02 18.68
N GLU A 204 4.91 15.13 19.85
CA GLU A 204 6.20 14.52 20.17
C GLU A 204 5.99 13.45 21.24
N TRP A 205 6.72 12.35 21.13
CA TRP A 205 6.70 11.30 22.14
C TRP A 205 8.08 10.70 22.30
N SER A 206 8.48 10.46 23.56
CA SER A 206 9.60 9.59 23.89
C SER A 206 9.27 8.75 25.11
N SER A 207 9.99 7.63 25.29
CA SER A 207 9.84 6.80 26.49
C SER A 207 10.31 7.50 27.77
N SER A 208 11.15 8.54 27.67
CA SER A 208 11.71 9.25 28.83
C SER A 208 10.87 10.44 29.28
N THR A 209 10.19 11.12 28.34
CA THR A 209 9.40 12.33 28.62
C THR A 209 7.89 12.14 28.47
N GLY A 210 7.46 11.03 27.86
CA GLY A 210 6.05 10.84 27.50
C GLY A 210 5.60 11.74 26.34
N PRO A 211 4.27 11.89 26.16
CA PRO A 211 3.70 12.68 25.08
C PRO A 211 3.78 14.19 25.35
N VAL A 212 4.13 14.96 24.32
CA VAL A 212 4.04 16.42 24.29
C VAL A 212 3.22 16.81 23.07
N VAL A 213 2.05 17.42 23.29
CA VAL A 213 1.16 17.89 22.22
C VAL A 213 1.12 19.41 22.26
N VAL A 214 1.46 20.05 21.14
CA VAL A 214 1.46 21.51 21.01
C VAL A 214 0.51 21.89 19.89
N LEU A 215 -0.48 22.73 20.20
CA LEU A 215 -1.35 23.33 19.19
C LEU A 215 -0.82 24.71 18.80
N SER A 216 -0.76 24.97 17.51
CA SER A 216 -0.50 26.30 16.97
C SER A 216 -1.76 27.15 17.12
N PRO A 217 -1.67 28.38 17.67
CA PRO A 217 -2.82 29.26 17.73
C PRO A 217 -3.27 29.60 16.30
N SER A 218 -4.48 29.19 15.94
CA SER A 218 -5.07 29.54 14.65
C SER A 218 -5.27 31.06 14.57
N ALA A 219 -4.83 31.69 13.48
CA ALA A 219 -5.00 33.12 13.24
C ALA A 219 -6.47 33.54 13.09
N ASP A 220 -7.40 32.58 12.94
CA ASP A 220 -8.81 32.82 12.60
C ASP A 220 -9.80 32.37 13.69
N ARG A 221 -9.34 32.06 14.90
CA ARG A 221 -10.23 31.72 16.03
C ARG A 221 -10.31 32.90 17.02
N PRO A 222 -11.49 33.50 17.26
CA PRO A 222 -11.62 34.55 18.27
C PRO A 222 -11.18 34.05 19.64
N SER A 223 -10.36 34.86 20.33
CA SER A 223 -9.64 34.60 21.58
C SER A 223 -10.54 34.20 22.75
N SER A 224 -11.08 32.98 22.72
CA SER A 224 -11.66 32.27 23.87
C SER A 224 -11.34 30.78 23.89
N ALA A 225 -10.50 30.28 22.97
CA ALA A 225 -10.22 28.85 22.79
C ALA A 225 -8.71 28.55 22.72
N GLY A 226 -7.99 28.99 23.75
CA GLY A 226 -6.62 28.54 24.07
C GLY A 226 -6.59 27.37 25.07
N ALA A 227 -7.74 26.88 25.50
CA ALA A 227 -7.87 25.63 26.25
C ALA A 227 -8.13 24.50 25.25
N LEU A 228 -7.49 23.36 25.47
CA LEU A 228 -7.88 22.11 24.79
C LEU A 228 -9.33 21.81 25.20
N ASP A 229 -10.08 21.04 24.40
CA ASP A 229 -11.38 20.54 24.85
C ASP A 229 -11.17 19.87 26.22
N PRO A 230 -11.96 20.17 27.28
CA PRO A 230 -11.79 19.54 28.59
C PRO A 230 -11.78 18.00 28.53
N ALA A 231 -12.45 17.40 27.54
CA ALA A 231 -12.39 15.97 27.29
C ALA A 231 -11.02 15.51 26.74
N ILE A 232 -10.38 16.35 25.92
CA ILE A 232 -9.01 16.16 25.42
C ILE A 232 -8.01 16.39 26.55
N GLU A 233 -8.19 17.42 27.40
CA GLU A 233 -7.33 17.67 28.57
C GLU A 233 -7.38 16.48 29.53
N ASP A 234 -8.58 16.00 29.90
CA ASP A 234 -8.74 14.81 30.73
C ASP A 234 -8.14 13.55 30.07
N THR A 235 -8.23 13.42 28.74
CA THR A 235 -7.59 12.31 28.03
C THR A 235 -6.06 12.41 28.07
N LEU A 236 -5.49 13.60 27.88
CA LEU A 236 -4.05 13.82 27.94
C LEU A 236 -3.50 13.66 29.36
N ASP A 237 -4.22 14.13 30.38
CA ASP A 237 -3.87 13.96 31.79
C ASP A 237 -3.86 12.47 32.19
N ARG A 238 -4.78 11.67 31.64
CA ARG A 238 -4.79 10.20 31.83
C ARG A 238 -3.66 9.47 31.12
N LEU A 239 -3.01 10.06 30.12
CA LEU A 239 -1.86 9.46 29.45
C LEU A 239 -0.54 9.65 30.21
N GLN A 240 -0.47 10.62 31.15
CA GLN A 240 0.75 10.93 31.89
C GLN A 240 1.19 9.88 32.96
N PRO A 241 0.30 9.13 33.65
CA PRO A 241 0.73 8.19 34.69
C PRO A 241 0.95 6.74 34.25
N ASP A 242 0.28 6.23 33.20
CA ASP A 242 0.10 4.77 33.05
C ASP A 242 0.86 4.09 31.88
N PHE A 243 1.72 4.80 31.14
CA PHE A 243 2.39 4.23 29.95
C PHE A 243 3.90 3.94 30.10
N ALA A 244 4.49 4.10 31.29
CA ALA A 244 5.83 3.57 31.53
C ALA A 244 5.76 2.03 31.62
N PRO A 245 6.44 1.26 30.75
CA PRO A 245 6.57 -0.18 30.99
C PRO A 245 7.28 -0.36 32.33
N GLY A 246 6.63 -1.10 33.23
CA GLY A 246 7.17 -1.41 34.55
C GLY A 246 8.61 -1.89 34.46
N SER A 247 9.45 -1.25 35.26
CA SER A 247 10.87 -1.55 35.53
C SER A 247 11.18 -3.03 35.70
#